data_AF-W7WYM7-F1
#
_entry.id   AF-W7WYM7-F1
#
_cell.length_a   1.000
_cell.length_b   1.000
_cell.length_c   1.000
_cell.angle_alpha   90.00
_cell.angle_beta   90.00
_cell.angle_gamma   90.00
#
_symmetry.space_group_name_H-M   'P 1'
#
loop_
_entity.id
_entity.type
_entity.pdbx_description
1 polymer ?
#
loop_
_entity_poly.entity_id
_entity_poly.type
_entity_poly.pdbx_seq_one_letter_code
_entity_poly.pdbx_strand_id
1 'polypeptide(L)'
;MIDWLVKWRIKDPRQFIRNSGIDARNVEARLAPIVQAALNEEVTKVSVRQVLSTERDKVMQGVLRRLSDDATSFGIEVVDVRIKRVDFVANITEAVYRRMESERKRVANETRSTGQAEGEQVRADADRQREVIVAEAYRDAQKVKGDGDAKASALYAEAFGRDPQFAQFYRSLEAYRASFRSKTDVMVVEPESEFFRAMRGEGGPSSSRAR
;
A
#
# COMPACT_ATOMS: atom_id res chain seq x y z
N MET A 1 7.64 14.49 -42.46
CA MET A 1 7.55 15.01 -43.84
C MET A 1 6.66 14.07 -44.64
N ILE A 2 5.74 14.59 -45.46
CA ILE A 2 4.81 13.78 -46.26
C ILE A 2 5.16 13.95 -47.74
N ASP A 3 5.58 12.88 -48.38
CA ASP A 3 5.74 12.82 -49.83
C ASP A 3 4.40 12.46 -50.48
N TRP A 4 4.01 13.21 -51.51
CA TRP A 4 2.73 13.04 -52.20
C TRP A 4 2.89 13.15 -53.73
N LEU A 5 1.91 12.59 -54.43
CA LEU A 5 1.77 12.61 -55.88
C LEU A 5 0.34 12.98 -56.24
N VAL A 6 0.16 13.91 -57.17
CA VAL A 6 -1.15 14.30 -57.71
C VAL A 6 -1.16 14.09 -59.21
N LYS A 7 -2.24 13.49 -59.73
CA LYS A 7 -2.54 13.39 -61.15
C LYS A 7 -3.72 14.31 -61.44
N TRP A 8 -3.57 15.17 -62.43
CA TRP A 8 -4.61 16.11 -62.85
C TRP A 8 -4.66 16.22 -64.38
N ARG A 9 -5.78 16.69 -64.90
CA ARG A 9 -6.00 16.95 -66.33
C ARG A 9 -6.73 18.26 -66.55
N ILE A 10 -6.49 18.92 -67.68
CA ILE A 10 -7.20 20.16 -68.04
C ILE A 10 -8.61 19.77 -68.52
N LYS A 11 -9.63 20.36 -67.88
CA LYS A 11 -11.04 20.15 -68.24
C LYS A 11 -11.59 21.32 -69.05
N ASP A 12 -11.28 22.56 -68.65
CA ASP A 12 -11.64 23.77 -69.39
C ASP A 12 -10.37 24.59 -69.74
N PRO A 13 -9.88 24.48 -70.99
CA PRO A 13 -8.71 25.23 -71.45
C PRO A 13 -8.88 26.75 -71.39
N ARG A 14 -10.10 27.28 -71.52
CA ARG A 14 -10.35 28.73 -71.49
C ARG A 14 -10.23 29.29 -70.08
N GLN A 15 -10.73 28.56 -69.08
CA GLN A 15 -10.53 28.91 -67.67
C GLN A 15 -9.08 28.74 -67.24
N PHE A 16 -8.42 27.68 -67.71
CA PHE A 16 -7.01 27.42 -67.44
C PHE A 16 -6.11 28.58 -67.89
N ILE A 17 -6.24 29.02 -69.15
CA ILE A 17 -5.40 30.10 -69.71
C ILE A 17 -5.66 31.43 -69.00
N ARG A 18 -6.91 31.73 -68.62
CA ARG A 18 -7.26 32.96 -67.89
C ARG A 18 -6.66 33.02 -66.49
N ASN A 19 -6.66 31.91 -65.76
CA ASN A 19 -6.27 31.91 -64.35
C ASN A 19 -4.79 31.57 -64.14
N SER A 20 -4.20 30.75 -65.02
CA SER A 20 -2.85 30.20 -64.83
C SER A 20 -1.86 30.57 -65.95
N GLY A 21 -2.35 31.15 -67.04
CA GLY A 21 -1.53 31.52 -68.20
C GLY A 21 -1.21 30.35 -69.13
N ILE A 22 -0.16 30.51 -69.95
CA ILE A 22 0.24 29.55 -70.99
C ILE A 22 1.14 28.42 -70.42
N ASP A 23 1.78 28.65 -69.27
CA ASP A 23 2.73 27.70 -68.66
C ASP A 23 2.08 26.84 -67.56
N ALA A 24 2.22 25.52 -67.68
CA ALA A 24 1.77 24.54 -66.70
C ALA A 24 2.51 24.65 -65.35
N ARG A 25 3.73 25.20 -65.32
CA ARG A 25 4.51 25.38 -64.09
C ARG A 25 3.84 26.33 -63.09
N ASN A 26 3.09 27.31 -63.59
CA ASN A 26 2.35 28.25 -62.74
C ASN A 26 1.23 27.57 -61.96
N VAL A 27 0.59 26.58 -62.58
CA VAL A 27 -0.42 25.75 -61.94
C VAL A 27 0.20 24.90 -60.86
N GLU A 28 1.32 24.24 -61.15
CA GLU A 28 2.02 23.40 -60.19
C GLU A 28 2.44 24.20 -58.95
N ALA A 29 3.01 25.39 -59.16
CA ALA A 29 3.39 26.30 -58.09
C ALA A 29 2.22 26.78 -57.22
N ARG A 30 1.00 26.86 -57.79
CA ARG A 30 -0.22 27.24 -57.07
C ARG A 30 -0.94 26.07 -56.41
N LEU A 31 -0.94 24.90 -57.04
CA LEU A 31 -1.57 23.68 -56.50
C LEU A 31 -0.75 23.05 -55.38
N ALA A 32 0.59 23.10 -55.45
CA ALA A 32 1.47 22.50 -54.45
C ALA A 32 1.16 22.92 -52.99
N PRO A 33 1.05 24.22 -52.65
CA PRO A 33 0.73 24.63 -51.28
C PRO A 33 -0.70 24.24 -50.85
N ILE A 34 -1.66 24.25 -51.78
CA ILE A 34 -3.06 23.86 -51.50
C ILE A 34 -3.15 22.37 -51.16
N VAL A 35 -2.48 21.53 -51.97
CA VAL A 35 -2.38 20.07 -51.75
C VAL A 35 -1.71 19.78 -50.41
N GLN A 36 -0.61 20.47 -50.11
CA GLN A 36 0.11 20.30 -48.85
C GLN A 36 -0.75 20.70 -47.63
N ALA A 37 -1.50 21.80 -47.72
CA ALA A 37 -2.40 22.24 -46.66
C ALA A 37 -3.56 21.24 -46.45
N ALA A 38 -4.20 20.80 -47.54
CA ALA A 38 -5.30 19.83 -47.48
C ALA A 38 -4.85 18.48 -46.90
N LEU A 39 -3.68 17.99 -47.30
CA LEU A 39 -3.10 16.76 -46.75
C LEU A 39 -2.79 16.90 -45.25
N ASN A 40 -2.16 18.01 -44.83
CA ASN A 40 -1.82 18.22 -43.42
C ASN A 40 -3.07 18.32 -42.54
N GLU A 41 -4.11 19.02 -43.01
CA GLU A 41 -5.36 19.17 -42.26
C GLU A 41 -6.05 17.82 -42.07
N GLU A 42 -6.16 17.02 -43.13
CA GLU A 42 -6.86 15.74 -43.08
C GLU A 42 -6.07 14.66 -42.34
N VAL A 43 -4.74 14.69 -42.43
CA VAL A 43 -3.85 13.81 -41.64
C VAL A 43 -3.87 14.17 -40.15
N THR A 44 -4.09 15.44 -39.79
CA THR A 44 -4.20 15.85 -38.38
C THR A 44 -5.52 15.41 -37.75
N LYS A 45 -6.60 15.31 -38.54
CA LYS A 45 -7.91 14.85 -38.05
C LYS A 45 -7.97 13.35 -37.78
N VAL A 46 -7.06 12.56 -38.37
CA VAL A 46 -7.06 11.09 -38.26
C VAL A 46 -5.92 10.63 -37.35
N SER A 47 -6.21 9.69 -36.43
CA SER A 47 -5.17 9.21 -35.52
C SER A 47 -4.08 8.45 -36.29
N VAL A 48 -2.82 8.56 -35.83
CA VAL A 48 -1.62 7.98 -36.47
C VAL A 48 -1.78 6.50 -36.81
N ARG A 49 -2.56 5.75 -36.02
CA ARG A 49 -2.82 4.32 -36.25
C ARG A 49 -3.81 4.05 -37.39
N GLN A 50 -4.74 4.95 -37.66
CA GLN A 50 -5.77 4.80 -38.70
C GLN A 50 -5.26 5.11 -40.11
N VAL A 51 -4.25 6.00 -40.23
CA VAL A 51 -3.56 6.32 -41.49
C VAL A 51 -2.79 5.10 -42.05
N LEU A 52 -2.42 4.14 -41.19
CA LEU A 52 -1.52 3.04 -41.53
C LEU A 52 -2.20 1.74 -41.98
N SER A 53 -3.50 1.53 -41.79
CA SER A 53 -4.13 0.23 -42.13
C SER A 53 -5.46 0.26 -42.88
N THR A 54 -6.43 1.08 -42.47
CA THR A 54 -7.83 0.88 -42.94
C THR A 54 -8.55 2.16 -43.37
N GLU A 55 -8.07 3.34 -42.99
CA GLU A 55 -8.75 4.61 -43.31
C GLU A 55 -8.04 5.44 -44.38
N ARG A 56 -6.96 4.93 -44.97
CA ARG A 56 -6.20 5.63 -46.01
C ARG A 56 -7.08 6.06 -47.17
N ASP A 57 -7.95 5.18 -47.65
CA ASP A 57 -8.83 5.49 -48.79
C ASP A 57 -9.85 6.58 -48.45
N LYS A 58 -10.35 6.62 -47.21
CA LYS A 58 -11.27 7.67 -46.73
C LYS A 58 -10.58 9.02 -46.64
N VAL A 59 -9.35 9.05 -46.13
CA VAL A 59 -8.52 10.28 -46.08
C VAL A 59 -8.23 10.79 -47.48
N MET A 60 -7.82 9.90 -48.40
CA MET A 60 -7.54 10.29 -49.79
C MET A 60 -8.80 10.79 -50.51
N GLN A 61 -9.98 10.21 -50.24
CA GLN A 61 -11.25 10.72 -50.80
C GLN A 61 -11.63 12.10 -50.26
N GLY A 62 -11.42 12.36 -48.96
CA GLY A 62 -11.64 13.69 -48.37
C GLY A 62 -10.74 14.75 -48.99
N VAL A 63 -9.46 14.43 -49.15
CA VAL A 63 -8.46 15.30 -49.81
C VAL A 63 -8.81 15.51 -51.28
N LEU A 64 -9.19 14.45 -52.01
CA LEU A 64 -9.58 14.55 -53.43
C LEU A 64 -10.79 15.45 -53.61
N ARG A 65 -11.81 15.34 -52.74
CA ARG A 65 -13.03 16.16 -52.83
C ARG A 65 -12.71 17.64 -52.68
N ARG A 66 -11.91 17.99 -51.66
CA ARG A 66 -11.51 19.37 -51.42
C ARG A 66 -10.65 19.94 -52.55
N LEU A 67 -9.71 19.13 -53.05
CA LEU A 67 -8.89 19.52 -54.19
C LEU A 67 -9.69 19.63 -55.49
N SER A 68 -10.77 18.87 -55.66
CA SER A 68 -11.64 18.95 -56.83
C SER A 68 -12.39 20.28 -56.89
N ASP A 69 -12.85 20.79 -55.73
CA ASP A 69 -13.54 22.07 -55.64
C ASP A 69 -12.59 23.23 -56.00
N ASP A 70 -11.38 23.20 -55.43
CA ASP A 70 -10.34 24.19 -55.72
C ASP A 70 -9.83 24.09 -57.17
N ALA A 71 -9.63 22.88 -57.70
CA ALA A 71 -9.14 22.67 -59.06
C ALA A 71 -10.12 23.13 -60.14
N THR A 72 -11.42 23.05 -59.87
CA THR A 72 -12.47 23.55 -60.77
C THR A 72 -12.31 25.05 -61.01
N SER A 73 -11.89 25.81 -59.99
CA SER A 73 -11.61 27.25 -60.13
C SER A 73 -10.43 27.55 -61.06
N PHE A 74 -9.52 26.59 -61.26
CA PHE A 74 -8.38 26.70 -62.18
C PHE A 74 -8.65 26.08 -63.56
N GLY A 75 -9.85 25.55 -63.83
CA GLY A 75 -10.17 24.84 -65.07
C GLY A 75 -9.56 23.44 -65.17
N ILE A 76 -9.18 22.85 -64.03
CA ILE A 76 -8.45 21.58 -63.91
C ILE A 76 -9.31 20.57 -63.15
N GLU A 77 -9.16 19.30 -63.50
CA GLU A 77 -9.76 18.18 -62.80
C GLU A 77 -8.66 17.32 -62.18
N VAL A 78 -8.75 17.06 -60.88
CA VAL A 78 -7.84 16.15 -60.17
C VAL A 78 -8.36 14.73 -60.31
N VAL A 79 -7.53 13.85 -60.88
CA VAL A 79 -7.88 12.46 -61.21
C VAL A 79 -7.53 11.52 -60.06
N ASP A 80 -6.37 11.71 -59.45
CA ASP A 80 -5.92 10.84 -58.35
C ASP A 80 -4.90 11.58 -57.47
N VAL A 81 -4.95 11.33 -56.16
CA VAL A 81 -3.97 11.82 -55.19
C VAL A 81 -3.47 10.63 -54.41
N ARG A 82 -2.14 10.48 -54.31
CA ARG A 82 -1.50 9.39 -53.56
C ARG A 82 -0.41 9.92 -52.66
N ILE A 83 -0.40 9.45 -51.41
CA ILE A 83 0.71 9.66 -50.49
C ILE A 83 1.77 8.59 -50.78
N LYS A 84 3.02 8.99 -51.06
CA LYS A 84 4.14 8.09 -51.33
C LYS A 84 4.81 7.63 -50.04
N ARG A 85 5.07 8.55 -49.10
CA ARG A 85 5.77 8.27 -47.84
C ARG A 85 5.37 9.27 -46.77
N VAL A 86 5.19 8.78 -45.54
CA VAL A 86 4.98 9.63 -44.36
C VAL A 86 6.14 9.37 -43.41
N ASP A 87 7.06 10.32 -43.33
CA ASP A 87 8.10 10.31 -42.32
C ASP A 87 7.60 10.98 -41.06
N PHE A 88 7.37 10.17 -40.04
CA PHE A 88 7.19 10.66 -38.68
C PHE A 88 8.57 10.93 -38.08
N VAL A 89 8.82 12.17 -37.68
CA VAL A 89 10.01 12.52 -36.91
C VAL A 89 9.92 11.74 -35.59
N ALA A 90 10.97 11.00 -35.25
CA ALA A 90 11.04 10.14 -34.08
C ALA A 90 11.01 10.98 -32.78
N ASN A 91 9.84 11.48 -32.37
CA ASN A 91 9.65 12.14 -31.07
C ASN A 91 8.31 11.79 -30.39
N ILE A 92 7.67 10.68 -30.79
CA ILE A 92 6.49 10.16 -30.09
C ILE A 92 6.90 9.11 -29.04
N THR A 93 8.11 8.57 -29.17
CA THR A 93 8.63 7.52 -28.29
C THR A 93 8.80 8.03 -26.86
N GLU A 94 9.36 9.24 -26.67
CA GLU A 94 9.71 9.74 -25.34
C GLU A 94 8.46 10.04 -24.47
N ALA A 95 7.39 10.60 -25.07
CA ALA A 95 6.15 10.89 -24.35
C ALA A 95 5.44 9.62 -23.87
N VAL A 96 5.44 8.56 -24.69
CA VAL A 96 4.87 7.25 -24.32
C VAL A 96 5.70 6.60 -23.23
N TYR A 97 7.05 6.61 -23.34
CA TYR A 97 7.93 6.09 -22.30
C TYR A 97 7.76 6.83 -20.96
N ARG A 98 7.69 8.16 -20.97
CA ARG A 98 7.43 8.96 -19.75
C ARG A 98 6.09 8.60 -19.10
N ARG A 99 5.04 8.39 -19.90
CA ARG A 99 3.73 7.97 -19.40
C ARG A 99 3.79 6.57 -18.79
N MET A 100 4.46 5.62 -19.45
CA MET A 100 4.63 4.25 -18.94
C MET A 100 5.44 4.22 -17.64
N GLU A 101 6.48 5.04 -17.54
CA GLU A 101 7.30 5.16 -16.33
C GLU A 101 6.48 5.73 -15.16
N SER A 102 5.71 6.79 -15.41
CA SER A 102 4.82 7.39 -14.41
C SER A 102 3.76 6.38 -13.93
N GLU A 103 3.13 5.65 -14.85
CA GLU A 103 2.14 4.63 -14.52
C GLU A 103 2.76 3.49 -13.69
N ARG A 104 3.97 3.02 -14.06
CA ARG A 104 4.68 1.98 -13.30
C ARG A 104 5.09 2.46 -11.91
N LYS A 105 5.56 3.71 -11.77
CA LYS A 105 5.87 4.30 -10.46
C LYS A 105 4.61 4.42 -9.59
N ARG A 106 3.48 4.83 -10.18
CA ARG A 106 2.18 4.91 -9.48
C ARG A 106 1.76 3.55 -8.95
N VAL A 107 1.75 2.52 -9.79
CA VAL A 107 1.38 1.14 -9.40
C VAL A 107 2.33 0.58 -8.33
N ALA A 108 3.64 0.82 -8.47
CA ALA A 108 4.61 0.38 -7.47
C ALA A 108 4.40 1.06 -6.11
N ASN A 109 4.12 2.36 -6.09
CA ASN A 109 3.83 3.08 -4.87
C ASN A 109 2.52 2.63 -4.23
N GLU A 110 1.47 2.46 -5.02
CA GLU A 110 0.18 1.92 -4.58
C GLU A 110 0.36 0.54 -3.94
N THR A 111 1.07 -0.37 -4.61
CA THR A 111 1.35 -1.72 -4.08
C THR A 111 2.16 -1.67 -2.78
N ARG A 112 3.17 -0.79 -2.68
CA ARG A 112 3.95 -0.63 -1.45
C ARG A 112 3.11 -0.07 -0.31
N SER A 113 2.27 0.92 -0.58
CA SER A 113 1.39 1.52 0.42
C SER A 113 0.37 0.50 0.94
N THR A 114 -0.25 -0.29 0.05
CA THR A 114 -1.16 -1.36 0.45
C THR A 114 -0.44 -2.42 1.27
N GLY A 115 0.73 -2.90 0.81
CA GLY A 115 1.52 -3.88 1.57
C GLY A 115 2.00 -3.38 2.93
N GLN A 116 2.31 -2.09 3.07
CA GLN A 116 2.63 -1.47 4.36
C GLN A 116 1.41 -1.39 5.27
N ALA A 117 0.25 -0.98 4.74
CA ALA A 117 -0.98 -0.89 5.51
C ALA A 117 -1.45 -2.26 6.01
N GLU A 118 -1.46 -3.27 5.14
CA GLU A 118 -1.78 -4.66 5.50
C GLU A 118 -0.78 -5.21 6.52
N GLY A 119 0.51 -4.95 6.33
CA GLY A 119 1.56 -5.37 7.28
C GLY A 119 1.39 -4.73 8.66
N GLU A 120 1.06 -3.44 8.71
CA GLU A 120 0.82 -2.73 9.97
C GLU A 120 -0.44 -3.25 10.68
N GLN A 121 -1.49 -3.54 9.92
CA GLN A 121 -2.71 -4.15 10.47
C GLN A 121 -2.43 -5.52 11.09
N VAL A 122 -1.69 -6.39 10.39
CA VAL A 122 -1.32 -7.72 10.91
C VAL A 122 -0.48 -7.60 12.18
N ARG A 123 0.46 -6.66 12.24
CA ARG A 123 1.25 -6.42 13.47
C ARG A 123 0.39 -5.94 14.62
N ALA A 124 -0.48 -4.95 14.39
CA ALA A 124 -1.38 -4.43 15.42
C ALA A 124 -2.34 -5.51 15.94
N ASP A 125 -2.83 -6.38 15.06
CA ASP A 125 -3.68 -7.50 15.44
C ASP A 125 -2.90 -8.55 16.25
N ALA A 126 -1.67 -8.87 15.85
CA ALA A 126 -0.80 -9.78 16.59
C ALA A 126 -0.43 -9.24 17.98
N ASP A 127 -0.11 -7.94 18.08
CA ASP A 127 0.19 -7.29 19.36
C ASP A 127 -1.03 -7.28 20.29
N ARG A 128 -2.22 -6.98 19.77
CA ARG A 128 -3.47 -7.07 20.53
C ARG A 128 -3.72 -8.49 21.04
N GLN A 129 -3.56 -9.50 20.17
CA GLN A 129 -3.73 -10.90 20.58
C GLN A 129 -2.72 -11.30 21.66
N ARG A 130 -1.45 -10.88 21.51
CA ARG A 130 -0.42 -11.12 22.51
C ARG A 130 -0.81 -10.51 23.85
N GLU A 131 -1.25 -9.25 23.87
CA GLU A 131 -1.65 -8.57 25.10
C GLU A 131 -2.83 -9.26 25.78
N VAL A 132 -3.85 -9.67 25.01
CA VAL A 132 -5.00 -10.44 25.53
C VAL A 132 -4.54 -11.76 26.12
N ILE A 133 -3.71 -12.54 25.40
CA ILE A 133 -3.23 -13.85 25.88
C ILE A 133 -2.42 -13.68 27.16
N VAL A 134 -1.55 -12.67 27.24
CA VAL A 134 -0.75 -12.40 28.45
C VAL A 134 -1.65 -12.00 29.61
N ALA A 135 -2.66 -11.15 29.37
CA ALA A 135 -3.61 -10.73 30.39
C ALA A 135 -4.46 -11.91 30.90
N GLU A 136 -4.93 -12.78 30.00
CA GLU A 136 -5.67 -13.99 30.36
C GLU A 136 -4.81 -14.98 31.14
N ALA A 137 -3.57 -15.23 30.68
CA ALA A 137 -2.62 -16.08 31.39
C ALA A 137 -2.32 -15.53 32.79
N TYR A 138 -2.14 -14.21 32.92
CA TYR A 138 -1.91 -13.58 34.22
C TYR A 138 -3.13 -13.69 35.14
N ARG A 139 -4.33 -13.42 34.63
CA ARG A 139 -5.60 -13.59 35.36
C ARG A 139 -5.73 -15.01 35.88
N ASP A 140 -5.49 -16.00 35.03
CA ASP A 140 -5.68 -17.40 35.39
C ASP A 140 -4.59 -17.87 36.37
N ALA A 141 -3.34 -17.38 36.23
CA ALA A 141 -2.30 -17.59 37.22
C ALA A 141 -2.67 -16.99 38.60
N GLN A 142 -3.23 -15.78 38.64
CA GLN A 142 -3.68 -15.16 39.89
C GLN A 142 -4.85 -15.92 40.53
N LYS A 143 -5.78 -16.44 39.73
CA LYS A 143 -6.87 -17.30 40.23
C LYS A 143 -6.31 -18.57 40.87
N VAL A 144 -5.43 -19.29 40.17
CA VAL A 144 -4.81 -20.52 40.69
C VAL A 144 -4.02 -20.25 41.96
N LYS A 145 -3.29 -19.13 42.01
CA LYS A 145 -2.57 -18.71 43.21
C LYS A 145 -3.54 -18.40 44.37
N GLY A 146 -4.59 -17.63 44.11
CA GLY A 146 -5.62 -17.31 45.11
C GLY A 146 -6.33 -18.54 45.65
N ASP A 147 -6.67 -19.50 44.80
CA ASP A 147 -7.26 -20.78 45.19
C ASP A 147 -6.29 -21.62 46.05
N GLY A 148 -5.00 -21.59 45.71
CA GLY A 148 -3.93 -22.22 46.50
C GLY A 148 -3.78 -21.60 47.89
N ASP A 149 -3.71 -20.26 47.94
CA ASP A 149 -3.56 -19.50 49.18
C ASP A 149 -4.80 -19.66 50.09
N ALA A 150 -6.00 -19.72 49.51
CA ALA A 150 -7.24 -19.98 50.23
C ALA A 150 -7.27 -21.40 50.82
N LYS A 151 -6.91 -22.42 50.03
CA LYS A 151 -6.81 -23.82 50.51
C LYS A 151 -5.75 -23.98 51.59
N ALA A 152 -4.58 -23.37 51.41
CA ALA A 152 -3.52 -23.39 52.40
C ALA A 152 -4.00 -22.74 53.71
N SER A 153 -4.60 -21.55 53.63
CA SER A 153 -5.12 -20.83 54.79
C SER A 153 -6.23 -21.61 55.51
N ALA A 154 -7.14 -22.27 54.78
CA ALA A 154 -8.16 -23.14 55.36
C ALA A 154 -7.55 -24.35 56.09
N LEU A 155 -6.56 -25.01 55.48
CA LEU A 155 -5.85 -26.14 56.09
C LEU A 155 -5.06 -25.71 57.33
N TYR A 156 -4.39 -24.56 57.27
CA TYR A 156 -3.70 -23.98 58.43
C TYR A 156 -4.69 -23.67 59.56
N ALA A 157 -5.83 -23.04 59.25
CA ALA A 157 -6.86 -22.75 60.24
C ALA A 157 -7.44 -24.03 60.87
N GLU A 158 -7.66 -25.09 60.08
CA GLU A 158 -8.13 -26.38 60.59
C GLU A 158 -7.07 -27.05 61.48
N ALA A 159 -5.81 -27.07 61.05
CA ALA A 159 -4.70 -27.67 61.80
C ALA A 159 -4.44 -26.95 63.13
N PHE A 160 -4.43 -25.62 63.13
CA PHE A 160 -4.24 -24.81 64.34
C PHE A 160 -5.49 -24.71 65.21
N GLY A 161 -6.68 -24.93 64.65
CA GLY A 161 -7.94 -24.98 65.40
C GLY A 161 -8.11 -26.26 66.23
N ARG A 162 -7.42 -27.36 65.87
CA ARG A 162 -7.46 -28.62 66.63
C ARG A 162 -6.67 -28.58 67.94
N ASP A 163 -5.59 -27.79 68.01
CA ASP A 163 -4.83 -27.56 69.24
C ASP A 163 -4.26 -26.12 69.28
N PRO A 164 -4.93 -25.19 69.97
CA PRO A 164 -4.51 -23.80 70.10
C PRO A 164 -3.15 -23.63 70.81
N GLN A 165 -2.77 -24.56 71.70
CA GLN A 165 -1.51 -24.48 72.45
C GLN A 165 -0.33 -24.88 71.57
N PHE A 166 -0.48 -25.94 70.78
CA PHE A 166 0.53 -26.34 69.78
C PHE A 166 0.72 -25.26 68.69
N ALA A 167 -0.37 -24.58 68.30
CA ALA A 167 -0.33 -23.48 67.34
C ALA A 167 0.55 -22.31 67.79
N GLN A 168 0.38 -21.87 69.04
CA GLN A 168 1.17 -20.78 69.63
C GLN A 168 2.64 -21.16 69.74
N PHE A 169 2.92 -22.40 70.14
CA PHE A 169 4.29 -22.92 70.22
C PHE A 169 4.97 -22.98 68.83
N TYR A 170 4.29 -23.51 67.81
CA TYR A 170 4.85 -23.59 66.45
C TYR A 170 5.10 -22.22 65.83
N ARG A 171 4.19 -21.25 66.00
CA ARG A 171 4.41 -19.86 65.53
C ARG A 171 5.60 -19.20 66.24
N SER A 172 5.82 -19.48 67.52
CA SER A 172 6.99 -18.97 68.25
C SER A 172 8.30 -19.53 67.70
N LEU A 173 8.34 -20.83 67.35
CA LEU A 173 9.50 -21.46 66.72
C LEU A 173 9.80 -20.91 65.32
N GLU A 174 8.76 -20.66 64.53
CA GLU A 174 8.92 -20.08 63.19
C GLU A 174 9.40 -18.62 63.26
N ALA A 175 8.89 -17.84 64.22
CA ALA A 175 9.39 -16.49 64.51
C ALA A 175 10.87 -16.50 64.91
N TYR A 176 11.30 -17.42 65.78
CA TYR A 176 12.72 -17.58 66.11
C TYR A 176 13.55 -17.89 64.85
N ARG A 177 13.11 -18.84 64.04
CA ARG A 177 13.83 -19.24 62.82
C ARG A 177 13.96 -18.09 61.82
N ALA A 178 12.95 -17.23 61.73
CA ALA A 178 12.98 -16.04 60.88
C ALA A 178 13.92 -14.97 61.42
N SER A 179 13.85 -14.67 62.73
CA SER A 179 14.70 -13.67 63.40
C SER A 179 16.18 -14.06 63.45
N PHE A 180 16.52 -15.35 63.51
CA PHE A 180 17.91 -15.82 63.51
C PHE A 180 18.49 -16.05 62.11
N ARG A 181 17.75 -15.73 61.03
CA ARG A 181 18.18 -15.97 59.64
C ARG A 181 19.11 -14.86 59.09
N SER A 182 19.02 -13.65 59.63
CA SER A 182 19.87 -12.50 59.29
C SER A 182 21.02 -12.37 60.31
N LYS A 183 22.28 -12.45 59.84
CA LYS A 183 23.50 -12.40 60.68
C LYS A 183 23.83 -11.00 61.25
N THR A 184 22.99 -10.00 60.98
CA THR A 184 23.31 -8.57 61.14
C THR A 184 22.35 -7.79 62.04
N ASP A 185 21.28 -8.41 62.55
CA ASP A 185 20.32 -7.72 63.41
C ASP A 185 20.78 -7.71 64.88
N VAL A 186 21.11 -6.52 65.39
CA VAL A 186 21.33 -6.29 66.82
C VAL A 186 19.97 -6.34 67.53
N MET A 187 19.65 -7.48 68.12
CA MET A 187 18.39 -7.70 68.83
C MET A 187 18.52 -7.23 70.28
N VAL A 188 17.86 -6.11 70.63
CA VAL A 188 17.72 -5.67 72.03
C VAL A 188 16.56 -6.45 72.63
N VAL A 189 16.86 -7.36 73.56
CA VAL A 189 15.86 -8.25 74.15
C VAL A 189 15.77 -8.04 75.66
N GLU A 190 14.55 -7.80 76.12
CA GLU A 190 14.22 -7.76 77.54
C GLU A 190 14.04 -9.20 78.05
N PRO A 191 14.76 -9.64 79.10
CA PRO A 191 14.73 -11.03 79.59
C PRO A 191 13.34 -11.55 79.99
N GLU A 192 12.44 -10.63 80.35
CA GLU A 192 11.07 -10.92 80.78
C GLU A 192 10.06 -11.02 79.61
N SER A 193 10.48 -10.76 78.37
CA SER A 193 9.58 -10.70 77.22
C SER A 193 8.80 -12.01 77.00
N GLU A 194 7.53 -11.88 76.62
CA GLU A 194 6.66 -12.99 76.20
C GLU A 194 7.29 -13.84 75.08
N PHE A 195 8.23 -13.24 74.35
CA PHE A 195 9.01 -13.89 73.31
C PHE A 195 9.80 -15.10 73.79
N PHE A 196 10.25 -15.22 75.05
CA PHE A 196 11.01 -16.39 75.54
C PHE A 196 10.21 -17.34 76.45
N ARG A 197 8.92 -17.08 76.66
CA ARG A 197 8.07 -17.88 77.58
C ARG A 197 7.98 -19.36 77.16
N ALA A 198 7.98 -19.64 75.85
CA ALA A 198 7.97 -21.00 75.29
C ALA A 198 9.28 -21.79 75.54
N MET A 199 10.44 -21.12 75.50
CA MET A 199 11.76 -21.73 75.77
C MET A 199 12.01 -21.95 77.27
N ARG A 200 11.43 -21.10 78.13
CA ARG A 200 11.49 -21.24 79.60
C ARG A 200 10.65 -22.40 80.15
N GLY A 201 9.87 -23.08 79.30
CA GLY A 201 9.09 -24.25 79.68
C GLY A 201 7.82 -23.95 80.49
N GLU A 202 7.50 -22.68 80.74
CA GLU A 202 6.32 -22.25 81.52
C GLU A 202 4.99 -22.36 80.75
N GLY A 203 5.01 -22.87 79.51
CA GLY A 203 3.82 -23.07 78.67
C GLY A 203 3.79 -24.41 77.93
N GLY A 204 4.57 -25.41 78.36
CA GLY A 204 4.44 -26.77 77.81
C GLY A 204 3.12 -27.42 78.23
N PRO A 205 2.51 -28.29 77.40
CA PRO A 205 1.26 -28.95 77.74
C PRO A 205 1.47 -29.72 79.04
N SER A 206 0.75 -29.33 80.08
CA SER A 206 0.62 -30.18 81.26
C SER A 206 -0.05 -31.45 80.76
N SER A 207 0.74 -32.51 80.64
CA SER A 207 0.23 -33.85 80.46
C SER A 207 -0.68 -34.15 81.64
N SER A 208 -1.98 -33.91 81.43
CA SER A 208 -3.04 -34.42 82.28
C SER A 208 -2.95 -35.94 82.23
N ARG A 209 -2.25 -36.51 83.20
CA ARG A 209 -2.46 -37.89 83.63
C ARG A 209 -3.88 -37.97 84.16
N ALA A 210 -4.81 -38.36 83.30
CA ALA A 210 -6.07 -38.95 83.74
C ALA A 210 -5.91 -40.48 83.72
N ARG A 211 -6.34 -41.09 84.84
CA ARG A 211 -6.45 -42.54 85.06
C ARG A 211 -7.35 -43.22 84.03
#